data_AF-A0A7C6PF11-F1
#
_entry.id   AF-A0A7C6PF11-F1
#
_cell.length_a   1.000
_cell.length_b   1.000
_cell.length_c   1.000
_cell.angle_alpha   90.00
_cell.angle_beta   90.00
_cell.angle_gamma   90.00
#
_symmetry.space_group_name_H-M   'P 1'
#
loop_
_entity.id
_entity.type
_entity.pdbx_description
1 polymer ?
#
loop_
_entity_poly.entity_id
_entity_poly.type
_entity_poly.pdbx_seq_one_letter_code
_entity_poly.pdbx_strand_id
1 'polypeptide(L)' 'MVKGEFDFETWFDSLAAMVLDKCGVEFRDEESVRDDYEAGKNCADVADDIAAEYDDGDD' A
#
# COMPACT_ATOMS: atom_id res chain seq x y z
N MET A 1 8.51 -7.46 -6.74
CA MET A 1 8.49 -6.45 -7.81
C MET A 1 9.74 -5.60 -7.69
N VAL A 2 10.52 -5.48 -8.76
CA VAL A 2 11.71 -4.61 -8.84
C VAL A 2 11.28 -3.24 -9.38
N LYS A 3 11.88 -2.18 -8.84
CA LYS A 3 11.67 -0.77 -9.23
C LYS A 3 11.79 -0.59 -10.75
N GLY A 4 10.75 -0.05 -11.40
CA GLY A 4 10.83 0.51 -12.76
C GLY A 4 10.00 -0.16 -13.87
N GLU A 5 9.23 -1.21 -13.59
CA GLU A 5 8.39 -1.87 -14.62
C GLU A 5 6.93 -1.38 -14.66
N PHE A 6 6.45 -0.70 -13.61
CA PHE A 6 5.06 -0.30 -13.45
C PHE A 6 4.95 1.14 -12.94
N ASP A 7 4.02 1.92 -13.49
CA ASP A 7 3.68 3.26 -13.02
C ASP A 7 3.09 3.22 -11.61
N PHE A 8 3.15 4.36 -10.90
CA PHE A 8 2.62 4.50 -9.54
C PHE A 8 1.18 4.01 -9.43
N GLU A 9 0.33 4.29 -10.42
CA GLU A 9 -1.07 3.86 -10.44
C GLU A 9 -1.22 2.33 -10.35
N THR A 10 -0.39 1.56 -11.08
CA THR A 10 -0.44 0.09 -11.06
C THR A 10 0.12 -0.47 -9.75
N TRP A 11 1.16 0.17 -9.23
CA TRP A 11 1.72 -0.18 -7.93
C TRP A 11 0.72 0.09 -6.79
N PHE A 12 0.01 1.23 -6.86
CA PHE A 12 -1.01 1.62 -5.91
C PHE A 12 -2.24 0.72 -5.97
N ASP A 13 -2.74 0.39 -7.17
CA ASP A 13 -3.86 -0.53 -7.34
C ASP A 13 -3.56 -1.91 -6.71
N SER A 14 -2.33 -2.40 -6.90
CA SER A 14 -1.84 -3.62 -6.26
C SER A 14 -1.79 -3.49 -4.73
N LEU A 15 -1.34 -2.34 -4.22
CA LEU A 15 -1.26 -2.06 -2.79
C LEU A 15 -2.67 -2.03 -2.16
N ALA A 16 -3.58 -1.26 -2.73
CA ALA A 16 -4.95 -1.11 -2.25
C ALA A 16 -5.69 -2.46 -2.22
N ALA A 17 -5.51 -3.29 -3.26
CA ALA A 17 -6.05 -4.65 -3.28
C ALA A 17 -5.49 -5.52 -2.14
N MET A 18 -4.20 -5.41 -1.82
CA MET A 18 -3.58 -6.15 -0.71
C MET A 18 -4.04 -5.66 0.66
N VAL A 19 -4.16 -4.34 0.86
CA VAL A 19 -4.68 -3.78 2.12
C VAL A 19 -6.13 -4.23 2.34
N LEU A 20 -6.96 -4.18 1.30
CA LEU A 20 -8.35 -4.65 1.34
C LEU A 20 -8.44 -6.14 1.67
N ASP A 21 -7.57 -6.99 1.11
CA ASP A 21 -7.53 -8.43 1.42
C ASP A 21 -7.07 -8.71 2.85
N LYS A 22 -6.12 -7.92 3.37
CA LYS A 22 -5.52 -8.10 4.70
C LYS A 22 -6.44 -7.70 5.85
N CYS A 23 -6.95 -6.46 5.82
CA CYS A 23 -7.74 -5.90 6.93
C CYS A 23 -9.16 -5.48 6.52
N GLY A 24 -9.56 -5.67 5.25
CA GLY A 24 -10.89 -5.26 4.79
C GLY A 24 -11.04 -3.75 4.57
N VAL A 25 -9.95 -2.99 4.61
CA VAL A 25 -9.97 -1.53 4.43
C VAL A 25 -9.66 -1.16 2.98
N GLU A 26 -10.52 -0.35 2.40
CA GLU A 26 -10.30 0.21 1.07
C GLU A 26 -9.37 1.42 1.16
N PHE A 27 -8.08 1.19 0.95
CA PHE A 27 -7.07 2.25 1.01
C PHE A 27 -7.16 3.17 -0.22
N ARG A 28 -7.36 4.47 0.02
CA ARG A 28 -7.50 5.49 -1.03
C ARG A 28 -6.45 6.62 -0.94
N ASP A 29 -5.53 6.52 0.01
CA ASP A 29 -4.58 7.59 0.32
C ASP A 29 -3.29 7.46 -0.52
N GLU A 30 -3.40 7.86 -1.80
CA GLU A 30 -2.31 7.79 -2.77
C GLU A 30 -1.11 8.67 -2.39
N GLU A 31 -1.35 9.85 -1.82
CA GLU A 31 -0.28 10.77 -1.43
C GLU A 31 0.58 10.22 -0.29
N SER A 32 -0.02 9.42 0.60
CA SER A 32 0.67 8.83 1.76
C SER A 32 1.75 7.84 1.32
N VAL A 33 1.47 7.05 0.28
CA VAL A 33 2.38 5.99 -0.22
C VAL A 33 3.23 6.41 -1.42
N ARG A 34 3.06 7.65 -1.90
CA ARG A 34 3.85 8.19 -3.01
C ARG A 34 5.33 8.27 -2.65
N ASP A 35 5.66 8.70 -1.43
CA ASP A 35 7.04 8.74 -0.94
C ASP A 35 7.64 7.33 -0.86
N ASP A 36 6.86 6.32 -0.44
CA ASP A 36 7.28 4.92 -0.39
C ASP A 36 7.60 4.35 -1.77
N TYR A 37 6.78 4.68 -2.76
CA TYR A 37 7.02 4.32 -4.15
C TYR A 37 8.31 4.97 -4.69
N GLU A 38 8.50 6.28 -4.46
CA GLU A 38 9.70 7.02 -4.86
C GLU A 38 10.96 6.49 -4.14
N ALA A 39 10.84 6.14 -2.86
CA ALA A 39 11.86 5.45 -2.06
C ALA A 39 12.15 4.04 -2.58
N GLY A 40 11.19 3.41 -3.26
CA GLY A 40 11.32 2.07 -3.83
C GLY A 40 11.07 0.96 -2.85
N LYS A 41 10.19 1.22 -1.88
CA LYS A 41 9.71 0.19 -0.97
C LYS A 41 8.91 -0.86 -1.73
N ASN A 42 8.85 -2.04 -1.12
CA ASN A 42 8.08 -3.14 -1.68
C ASN A 42 6.60 -2.91 -1.37
N CYS A 43 5.75 -3.03 -2.41
CA CYS A 43 4.31 -2.89 -2.30
C CYS A 43 3.70 -3.73 -1.17
N ALA A 44 4.17 -4.98 -1.01
CA ALA A 44 3.66 -5.89 0.01
C ALA A 44 4.04 -5.48 1.44
N ASP A 45 5.21 -4.85 1.61
CA ASP A 45 5.71 -4.38 2.91
C ASP A 45 4.90 -3.15 3.36
N VAL A 46 4.69 -2.20 2.44
CA VAL A 46 3.86 -1.01 2.68
C VAL A 46 2.40 -1.40 2.96
N ALA A 47 1.86 -2.38 2.23
CA ALA A 47 0.50 -2.86 2.50
C ALA A 47 0.35 -3.52 3.88
N ASP A 48 1.39 -4.19 4.40
CA ASP A 48 1.38 -4.77 5.74
C ASP A 48 1.41 -3.69 6.82
N ASP A 49 2.27 -2.67 6.63
CA ASP A 49 2.40 -1.52 7.53
C ASP A 49 1.08 -0.74 7.63
N ILE A 50 0.44 -0.45 6.49
CA ILE A 50 -0.87 0.20 6.44
C ILE A 50 -1.94 -0.67 7.09
N ALA A 51 -2.00 -1.96 6.74
CA ALA A 51 -3.01 -2.84 7.30
C ALA A 51 -2.88 -2.91 8.84
N ALA A 52 -1.66 -2.94 9.37
CA ALA A 52 -1.40 -2.92 10.82
C ALA A 52 -1.86 -1.61 11.48
N GLU A 53 -1.58 -0.46 10.87
CA GLU A 53 -2.04 0.85 11.39
C GLU A 53 -3.57 0.98 11.43
N TYR A 54 -4.27 0.39 10.44
CA TYR A 54 -5.74 0.39 10.40
C TYR A 54 -6.39 -0.67 11.30
N ASP A 55 -5.75 -1.82 11.52
CA ASP A 55 -6.23 -2.88 12.41
C ASP A 55 -6.14 -2.48 13.89
N ASP A 56 -5.13 -1.70 14.28
CA ASP A 56 -4.96 -1.18 15.66
C ASP A 56 -5.93 -0.03 16.01
N GLY A 57 -6.68 0.49 15.03
CA GLY A 57 -7.61 1.62 15.19
C GLY A 57 -9.06 1.27 15.60
N ASP A 58 -9.39 -0.02 15.74
CA ASP A 58 -10.73 -0.49 16.13
C ASP A 58 -10.79 -0.85 17.63
N ASP A 59 -11.00 0.15 18.50
CA ASP A 59 -11.48 -0.01 19.90
C ASP A 59 -12.81 0.74 20.10
#